data_AF-U4U5U9-F1
#
_entry.id   AF-U4U5U9-F1
#
_cell.length_a   1.000
_cell.length_b   1.000
_cell.length_c   1.000
_cell.angle_alpha   90.00
_cell.angle_beta   90.00
_cell.angle_gamma   90.00
#
_symmetry.space_group_name_H-M   'P 1'
#
loop_
_entity.id
_entity.type
_entity.pdbx_description
1 polymer ?
#
loop_
_entity_poly.entity_id
_entity_poly.type
_entity_poly.pdbx_seq_one_letter_code
_entity_poly.pdbx_strand_id
1 'polypeptide(L)'
;MFRVLWAILLIKANAAFAARLLNCPKSNIKFEKIIGLPPINLNREQLLVPLNQNETDAAVTIQCLQNCQKNEKCQSFVLFYDTSDCYWFENDQTFIRNESGMEVDNAAAWFVKVCLQEERGCNKSWVFETVRGATLIGNDTKALPRNMSRSECQQNCLDETDFDCRSVKFRVSSAQNETVGLCTLSNKHQDNEYCTYEEYGDVAFKHKDLRLLNMTKDQCQHQCEVYQAFNCRGFSLDSGKKCILHSEDTKLRGPRILVSKQGATYYEKARCLNITVSCTESYMTIRYQPETNFHGKLYMHGNSENKECFVVGQGKFTMVTLKLQLLTNECGIVKADSPTS
;
A
#
# COMPACT_ATOMS: atom_id res chain seq x y z
N MET A 1 -22.00 -11.35 -46.53
CA MET A 1 -20.63 -10.85 -46.25
C MET A 1 -20.48 -9.99 -44.98
N PHE A 2 -21.54 -9.35 -44.45
CA PHE A 2 -21.43 -8.47 -43.27
C PHE A 2 -21.37 -9.17 -41.89
N ARG A 3 -21.75 -10.45 -41.79
CA ARG A 3 -21.72 -11.21 -40.52
C ARG A 3 -20.33 -11.77 -40.13
N VAL A 4 -19.42 -11.92 -41.10
CA VAL A 4 -18.07 -12.47 -40.85
C VAL A 4 -17.12 -11.38 -40.34
N LEU A 5 -17.30 -10.12 -40.77
CA LEU A 5 -16.49 -8.97 -40.35
C LEU A 5 -16.68 -8.60 -38.87
N TRP A 6 -17.89 -8.81 -38.31
CA TRP A 6 -18.16 -8.60 -36.88
C TRP A 6 -17.54 -9.66 -35.97
N ALA A 7 -17.46 -10.92 -36.43
CA ALA A 7 -16.77 -11.99 -35.71
C ALA A 7 -15.25 -11.73 -35.64
N ILE A 8 -14.65 -11.19 -36.72
CA ILE A 8 -13.21 -10.90 -36.77
C ILE A 8 -12.83 -9.70 -35.87
N LEU A 9 -13.71 -8.72 -35.69
CA LEU A 9 -13.46 -7.57 -34.80
C LEU A 9 -13.56 -7.92 -33.30
N LEU A 10 -14.44 -8.85 -32.92
CA LEU A 10 -14.51 -9.36 -31.53
C LEU A 10 -13.34 -10.30 -31.19
N ILE A 11 -12.83 -11.06 -32.16
CA ILE A 11 -11.60 -11.89 -31.99
C ILE A 11 -10.35 -11.01 -31.78
N LYS A 12 -10.26 -9.84 -32.43
CA LYS A 12 -9.10 -8.94 -32.31
C LYS A 12 -8.99 -8.25 -30.94
N ALA A 13 -10.10 -7.96 -30.27
CA ALA A 13 -10.07 -7.37 -28.93
C ALA A 13 -9.73 -8.41 -27.85
N ASN A 14 -10.19 -9.66 -28.03
CA ASN A 14 -9.89 -10.80 -27.15
C ASN A 14 -8.42 -11.25 -27.23
N ALA A 15 -7.74 -11.01 -28.34
CA ALA A 15 -6.35 -11.38 -28.54
C ALA A 15 -5.34 -10.42 -27.88
N ALA A 16 -5.67 -9.14 -27.65
CA ALA A 16 -4.65 -8.13 -27.37
C ALA A 16 -3.95 -8.23 -26.00
N PHE A 17 -4.67 -8.61 -24.92
CA PHE A 17 -4.07 -8.76 -23.58
C PHE A 17 -3.42 -10.14 -23.38
N ALA A 18 -4.08 -11.20 -23.86
CA ALA A 18 -3.54 -12.56 -23.83
C ALA A 18 -2.29 -12.69 -24.71
N ALA A 19 -2.28 -12.08 -25.91
CA ALA A 19 -1.10 -12.03 -26.77
C ALA A 19 0.01 -11.14 -26.21
N ARG A 20 -0.29 -10.16 -25.35
CA ARG A 20 0.72 -9.35 -24.65
C ARG A 20 1.49 -10.15 -23.61
N LEU A 21 0.82 -11.00 -22.83
CA LEU A 21 1.49 -11.87 -21.84
C LEU A 21 2.21 -13.05 -22.50
N LEU A 22 1.62 -13.65 -23.55
CA LEU A 22 2.26 -14.74 -24.31
C LEU A 22 3.58 -14.32 -24.98
N ASN A 23 3.70 -13.07 -25.41
CA ASN A 23 4.91 -12.52 -26.02
C ASN A 23 5.79 -11.75 -25.02
N CYS A 24 5.47 -11.78 -23.72
CA CYS A 24 6.22 -11.08 -22.70
C CYS A 24 7.47 -11.88 -22.29
N PRO A 25 8.66 -11.27 -22.26
CA PRO A 25 9.83 -11.92 -21.66
C PRO A 25 9.51 -12.33 -20.21
N LYS A 26 9.90 -13.56 -19.81
CA LYS A 26 9.60 -14.07 -18.46
C LYS A 26 10.12 -13.16 -17.33
N SER A 27 11.22 -12.42 -17.56
CA SER A 27 11.77 -11.41 -16.64
C SER A 27 10.84 -10.21 -16.40
N ASN A 28 10.01 -9.89 -17.39
CA ASN A 28 9.12 -8.73 -17.42
C ASN A 28 7.69 -9.09 -16.98
N ILE A 29 7.42 -10.37 -16.68
CA ILE A 29 6.16 -10.80 -16.10
C ILE A 29 6.20 -10.47 -14.61
N LYS A 30 5.40 -9.48 -14.21
CA LYS A 30 5.22 -9.01 -12.83
C LYS A 30 3.75 -9.15 -12.42
N PHE A 31 3.45 -8.81 -11.17
CA PHE A 31 2.06 -8.70 -10.70
C PHE A 31 1.65 -7.25 -10.47
N GLU A 32 0.35 -7.00 -10.67
CA GLU A 32 -0.39 -5.85 -10.15
C GLU A 32 -1.36 -6.35 -9.08
N LYS A 33 -1.44 -5.65 -7.94
CA LYS A 33 -2.40 -5.94 -6.86
C LYS A 33 -3.59 -4.99 -6.94
N ILE A 34 -4.77 -5.52 -7.22
CA ILE A 34 -6.03 -4.78 -7.24
C ILE A 34 -6.68 -4.91 -5.85
N ILE A 35 -6.93 -3.75 -5.25
CA ILE A 35 -7.39 -3.65 -3.87
C ILE A 35 -8.91 -3.81 -3.81
N GLY A 36 -9.36 -4.82 -3.07
CA GLY A 36 -10.75 -4.94 -2.61
C GLY A 36 -11.80 -5.27 -3.67
N LEU A 37 -11.42 -5.68 -4.88
CA LEU A 37 -12.38 -6.03 -5.93
C LEU A 37 -12.01 -7.39 -6.53
N PRO A 38 -12.62 -8.49 -6.04
CA PRO A 38 -12.51 -9.78 -6.69
C PRO A 38 -13.31 -9.80 -8.02
N PRO A 39 -13.00 -10.71 -8.94
CA PRO A 39 -13.78 -10.90 -10.17
C PRO A 39 -15.21 -11.37 -9.88
N ILE A 40 -16.16 -11.00 -10.75
CA ILE A 40 -17.62 -11.19 -10.55
C ILE A 40 -18.04 -12.68 -10.56
N ASN A 41 -17.35 -13.57 -11.29
CA ASN A 41 -17.67 -15.01 -11.32
C ASN A 41 -16.46 -15.85 -10.90
N LEU A 42 -16.15 -15.83 -9.60
CA LEU A 42 -15.13 -16.67 -9.00
C LEU A 42 -15.47 -18.17 -9.17
N ASN A 43 -14.93 -18.83 -10.18
CA ASN A 43 -14.87 -20.29 -10.18
C ASN A 43 -13.78 -20.74 -9.19
N ARG A 44 -14.19 -21.28 -8.03
CA ARG A 44 -13.29 -21.75 -6.95
C ARG A 44 -12.72 -23.16 -7.18
N GLU A 45 -12.82 -23.70 -8.39
CA GLU A 45 -12.33 -25.05 -8.71
C GLU A 45 -10.78 -25.14 -8.81
N GLN A 46 -10.09 -24.01 -8.97
CA GLN A 46 -8.64 -23.95 -9.23
C GLN A 46 -7.86 -23.40 -8.02
N LEU A 47 -7.72 -24.22 -6.97
CA LEU A 47 -6.98 -23.88 -5.75
C LEU A 47 -5.45 -23.90 -5.98
N LEU A 48 -4.74 -22.81 -5.67
CA LEU A 48 -3.26 -22.74 -5.74
C LEU A 48 -2.57 -23.22 -4.46
N VAL A 49 -3.21 -23.01 -3.31
CA VAL A 49 -2.66 -23.34 -2.00
C VAL A 49 -3.76 -24.05 -1.22
N PRO A 50 -3.64 -25.37 -0.97
CA PRO A 50 -4.53 -26.04 -0.05
C PRO A 50 -4.29 -25.54 1.36
N LEU A 51 -5.39 -25.24 2.08
CA LEU A 51 -5.32 -24.86 3.48
C LEU A 51 -4.58 -25.93 4.28
N ASN A 52 -3.60 -25.52 5.07
CA ASN A 52 -3.21 -26.32 6.20
C ASN A 52 -4.27 -26.12 7.28
N GLN A 53 -5.19 -27.07 7.44
CA GLN A 53 -6.30 -26.97 8.40
C GLN A 53 -5.83 -26.74 9.85
N ASN A 54 -4.56 -27.01 10.13
CA ASN A 54 -3.94 -26.82 11.44
C ASN A 54 -3.41 -25.39 11.68
N GLU A 55 -3.54 -24.47 10.71
CA GLU A 55 -2.92 -23.15 10.80
C GLU A 55 -3.92 -22.01 10.57
N THR A 56 -4.59 -21.59 11.65
CA THR A 56 -5.62 -20.54 11.68
C THR A 56 -5.09 -19.10 11.51
N ASP A 57 -3.78 -18.94 11.28
CA ASP A 57 -3.07 -17.66 11.25
C ASP A 57 -2.00 -17.63 10.15
N ALA A 58 -2.25 -18.33 9.03
CA ALA A 58 -1.32 -18.39 7.91
C ALA A 58 -1.24 -17.05 7.16
N ALA A 59 -0.07 -16.76 6.60
CA ALA A 59 0.15 -15.65 5.68
C ALA A 59 0.64 -16.24 4.35
N VAL A 60 -0.25 -16.36 3.37
CA VAL A 60 -0.01 -17.12 2.12
C VAL A 60 0.26 -16.24 0.90
N THR A 61 0.25 -14.91 1.03
CA THR A 61 0.40 -13.97 -0.10
C THR A 61 1.60 -14.32 -0.99
N ILE A 62 2.79 -14.49 -0.40
CA ILE A 62 4.01 -14.81 -1.15
C ILE A 62 3.94 -16.20 -1.80
N GLN A 63 3.33 -17.18 -1.13
CA GLN A 63 3.17 -18.52 -1.67
C GLN A 63 2.24 -18.53 -2.90
N CYS A 64 1.12 -17.80 -2.83
CA CYS A 64 0.19 -17.63 -3.95
C CYS A 64 0.87 -16.98 -5.16
N LEU A 65 1.66 -15.92 -4.93
CA LEU A 65 2.45 -15.25 -5.97
C LEU A 65 3.44 -16.21 -6.62
N GLN A 66 4.21 -16.96 -5.82
CA GLN A 66 5.18 -17.92 -6.34
C GLN A 66 4.54 -19.06 -7.13
N ASN A 67 3.43 -19.62 -6.63
CA ASN A 67 2.71 -20.70 -7.31
C ASN A 67 2.09 -20.22 -8.63
N CYS A 68 1.47 -19.04 -8.64
CA CYS A 68 0.96 -18.45 -9.89
C CYS A 68 2.09 -18.10 -10.86
N GLN A 69 3.22 -17.57 -10.38
CA GLN A 69 4.36 -17.24 -11.25
C GLN A 69 4.92 -18.49 -11.95
N LYS A 70 5.03 -19.62 -11.22
CA LYS A 70 5.48 -20.91 -11.77
C LYS A 70 4.49 -21.54 -12.74
N ASN A 71 3.18 -21.33 -12.52
CA ASN A 71 2.14 -21.83 -13.41
C ASN A 71 1.99 -20.94 -14.65
N GLU A 72 2.42 -21.42 -15.81
CA GLU A 72 2.36 -20.67 -17.08
C GLU A 72 0.93 -20.34 -17.51
N LYS A 73 -0.06 -21.14 -17.09
CA LYS A 73 -1.48 -20.90 -17.36
C LYS A 73 -2.10 -19.88 -16.41
N CYS A 74 -1.53 -19.70 -15.23
CA CYS A 74 -2.04 -18.73 -14.26
C CYS A 74 -1.81 -17.32 -14.78
N GLN A 75 -2.88 -16.60 -15.12
CA GLN A 75 -2.83 -15.19 -15.53
C GLN A 75 -3.18 -14.25 -14.37
N SER A 76 -3.96 -14.73 -13.41
CA SER A 76 -4.29 -13.99 -12.18
C SER A 76 -4.71 -14.95 -11.08
N PHE A 77 -4.75 -14.48 -9.84
CA PHE A 77 -5.34 -15.20 -8.72
C PHE A 77 -5.96 -14.23 -7.71
N VAL A 78 -6.94 -14.71 -6.96
CA VAL A 78 -7.60 -13.97 -5.89
C VAL A 78 -7.20 -14.61 -4.57
N LEU A 79 -6.73 -13.79 -3.64
CA LEU A 79 -6.39 -14.16 -2.27
C LEU A 79 -7.50 -13.71 -1.33
N PHE A 80 -7.99 -14.62 -0.50
CA PHE A 80 -8.88 -14.31 0.61
C PHE A 80 -8.10 -14.40 1.92
N TYR A 81 -7.95 -13.26 2.62
CA TYR A 81 -7.16 -13.20 3.85
C TYR A 81 -7.86 -13.88 5.04
N ASP A 82 -9.20 -13.92 5.05
CA ASP A 82 -9.97 -14.56 6.12
C ASP A 82 -9.76 -16.07 6.17
N THR A 83 -9.77 -16.69 4.99
CA THR A 83 -9.59 -18.13 4.82
C THR A 83 -8.13 -18.49 4.62
N SER A 84 -7.26 -17.57 4.21
CA SER A 84 -5.86 -17.83 3.85
C SER A 84 -5.72 -18.81 2.68
N ASP A 85 -6.59 -18.70 1.68
CA ASP A 85 -6.55 -19.47 0.43
C ASP A 85 -6.52 -18.56 -0.79
N CYS A 86 -6.06 -19.10 -1.92
CA CYS A 86 -6.04 -18.40 -3.18
C CYS A 86 -6.41 -19.28 -4.37
N TYR A 87 -7.18 -18.70 -5.28
CA TYR A 87 -7.74 -19.35 -6.46
C TYR A 87 -7.24 -18.65 -7.72
N TRP A 88 -6.78 -19.42 -8.70
CA TRP A 88 -6.19 -18.88 -9.93
C TRP A 88 -7.09 -19.02 -11.14
N PHE A 89 -6.76 -18.26 -12.19
CA PHE A 89 -7.55 -18.20 -13.43
C PHE A 89 -6.67 -18.22 -14.68
N GLU A 90 -7.03 -19.06 -15.65
CA GLU A 90 -6.49 -19.12 -17.01
C GLU A 90 -7.25 -18.09 -17.87
N ASN A 91 -6.77 -16.83 -17.86
CA ASN A 91 -7.15 -15.77 -18.81
C ASN A 91 -8.62 -15.31 -18.76
N ASP A 92 -8.92 -14.23 -18.02
CA ASP A 92 -10.28 -13.70 -18.00
C ASP A 92 -10.38 -12.20 -18.30
N GLN A 93 -10.44 -11.88 -19.59
CA GLN A 93 -10.77 -10.53 -20.05
C GLN A 93 -12.24 -10.15 -19.79
N THR A 94 -13.11 -11.09 -19.43
CA THR A 94 -14.51 -10.80 -19.11
C THR A 94 -14.65 -10.17 -17.73
N PHE A 95 -13.76 -10.50 -16.79
CA PHE A 95 -13.71 -9.87 -15.47
C PHE A 95 -13.10 -8.46 -15.46
N ILE A 96 -12.19 -8.14 -16.39
CA ILE A 96 -11.56 -6.81 -16.43
C ILE A 96 -12.51 -5.74 -17.02
N ARG A 97 -13.50 -6.15 -17.82
CA ARG A 97 -14.37 -5.24 -18.63
C ARG A 97 -15.69 -4.84 -17.97
N ASN A 98 -16.07 -5.45 -16.86
CA ASN A 98 -17.29 -5.12 -16.13
C ASN A 98 -16.91 -4.62 -14.74
N GLU A 99 -16.35 -3.40 -14.66
CA GLU A 99 -16.15 -2.72 -13.37
C GLU A 99 -17.50 -2.33 -12.73
N SER A 100 -18.52 -2.15 -13.57
CA SER A 100 -19.91 -1.86 -13.20
C SER A 100 -20.63 -3.10 -12.64
N GLY A 101 -20.33 -3.43 -11.38
CA GLY A 101 -20.97 -4.54 -10.66
C GLY A 101 -20.07 -5.26 -9.67
N MET A 102 -18.79 -4.89 -9.56
CA MET A 102 -17.90 -5.42 -8.53
C MET A 102 -18.22 -4.80 -7.17
N GLU A 103 -18.51 -5.64 -6.19
CA GLU A 103 -18.66 -5.22 -4.80
C GLU A 103 -17.30 -5.18 -4.10
N VAL A 104 -17.11 -4.19 -3.24
CA VAL A 104 -15.88 -4.08 -2.45
C VAL A 104 -15.83 -5.21 -1.43
N ASP A 105 -14.93 -6.15 -1.62
CA ASP A 105 -14.62 -7.20 -0.65
C ASP A 105 -13.36 -6.81 0.15
N ASN A 106 -13.59 -6.41 1.39
CA ASN A 106 -12.53 -6.04 2.32
C ASN A 106 -11.72 -7.23 2.84
N ALA A 107 -12.04 -8.46 2.46
CA ALA A 107 -11.27 -9.66 2.79
C ALA A 107 -10.43 -10.18 1.60
N ALA A 108 -10.55 -9.56 0.43
CA ALA A 108 -9.91 -10.04 -0.79
C ALA A 108 -8.89 -9.06 -1.39
N ALA A 109 -7.91 -9.64 -2.07
CA ALA A 109 -7.02 -8.94 -3.00
C ALA A 109 -6.87 -9.77 -4.29
N TRP A 110 -6.95 -9.09 -5.44
CA TRP A 110 -6.82 -9.73 -6.74
C TRP A 110 -5.46 -9.39 -7.35
N PHE A 111 -4.68 -10.40 -7.70
CA PHE A 111 -3.34 -10.23 -8.28
C PHE A 111 -3.36 -10.67 -9.74
N VAL A 112 -2.92 -9.79 -10.64
CA VAL A 112 -2.96 -10.01 -12.10
C VAL A 112 -1.55 -9.94 -12.66
N LYS A 113 -1.18 -10.91 -13.50
CA LYS A 113 0.08 -10.84 -14.25
C LYS A 113 0.02 -9.69 -15.25
N VAL A 114 1.07 -8.89 -15.26
CA VAL A 114 1.25 -7.77 -16.17
C VAL A 114 2.63 -7.87 -16.82
N CYS A 115 2.72 -7.46 -18.07
CA CYS A 115 4.00 -7.35 -18.76
C CYS A 115 4.53 -5.93 -18.59
N LEU A 116 5.53 -5.75 -17.74
CA LEU A 116 6.17 -4.47 -17.46
C LEU A 116 7.69 -4.66 -17.49
N GLN A 117 8.37 -3.81 -18.27
CA GLN A 117 9.81 -3.73 -18.28
C GLN A 117 10.26 -2.81 -17.14
N GLU A 118 11.09 -3.35 -16.26
CA GLU A 118 11.57 -2.65 -15.08
C GLU A 118 13.09 -2.74 -15.08
N GLU A 119 13.74 -1.61 -15.35
CA GLU A 119 15.20 -1.54 -15.49
C GLU A 119 15.90 -1.07 -14.21
N ARG A 120 15.14 -0.62 -13.21
CA ARG A 120 15.65 -0.02 -11.97
C ARG A 120 15.96 -1.04 -10.85
N GLY A 121 15.88 -2.35 -11.13
CA GLY A 121 16.22 -3.40 -10.17
C GLY A 121 15.22 -3.55 -9.02
N CYS A 122 13.94 -3.31 -9.27
CA CYS A 122 12.84 -3.44 -8.33
C CYS A 122 12.47 -4.91 -8.08
N ASN A 123 12.92 -5.46 -6.95
CA ASN A 123 12.64 -6.83 -6.53
C ASN A 123 11.24 -7.02 -5.90
N LYS A 124 10.28 -6.16 -6.23
CA LYS A 124 8.91 -6.24 -5.69
C LYS A 124 8.16 -7.39 -6.35
N SER A 125 7.39 -8.12 -5.54
CA SER A 125 6.54 -9.23 -5.99
C SER A 125 5.34 -8.73 -6.79
N TRP A 126 4.91 -7.49 -6.57
CA TRP A 126 3.99 -6.74 -7.42
C TRP A 126 4.48 -5.30 -7.57
N VAL A 127 4.36 -4.74 -8.77
CA VAL A 127 4.94 -3.43 -9.11
C VAL A 127 3.93 -2.30 -8.87
N PHE A 128 2.65 -2.57 -9.11
CA PHE A 128 1.58 -1.59 -8.94
C PHE A 128 0.51 -2.10 -7.98
N GLU A 129 -0.06 -1.16 -7.23
CA GLU A 129 -1.28 -1.33 -6.44
C GLU A 129 -2.37 -0.44 -7.04
N THR A 130 -3.52 -1.03 -7.37
CA THR A 130 -4.61 -0.33 -8.04
C THR A 130 -5.83 -0.24 -7.14
N VAL A 131 -6.25 1.00 -6.89
CA VAL A 131 -7.52 1.34 -6.22
C VAL A 131 -8.50 1.80 -7.29
N ARG A 132 -9.49 0.97 -7.62
CA ARG A 132 -10.51 1.33 -8.61
C ARG A 132 -11.61 2.17 -7.98
N GLY A 133 -12.28 2.99 -8.78
CA GLY A 133 -13.35 3.88 -8.31
C GLY A 133 -12.88 5.08 -7.48
N ALA A 134 -11.58 5.21 -7.24
CA ALA A 134 -10.97 6.33 -6.54
C ALA A 134 -10.00 7.08 -7.46
N THR A 135 -9.72 8.35 -7.12
CA THR A 135 -8.71 9.15 -7.78
C THR A 135 -7.90 9.90 -6.75
N LEU A 136 -6.59 10.01 -6.97
CA LEU A 136 -5.72 10.85 -6.14
C LEU A 136 -6.03 12.32 -6.42
N ILE A 137 -6.35 13.09 -5.39
CA ILE A 137 -6.65 14.51 -5.55
C ILE A 137 -5.34 15.31 -5.65
N GLY A 138 -5.21 16.08 -6.74
CA GLY A 138 -4.02 16.88 -7.04
C GLY A 138 -2.83 16.05 -7.53
N ASN A 139 -1.64 16.66 -7.45
CA ASN A 139 -0.37 15.99 -7.67
C ASN A 139 -0.18 15.42 -9.09
N ASP A 140 -0.66 16.18 -10.08
CA ASP A 140 -0.61 15.85 -11.49
C ASP A 140 0.66 16.46 -12.10
N THR A 141 1.77 15.72 -12.05
CA THR A 141 3.08 16.20 -12.52
C THR A 141 3.13 16.29 -14.04
N LYS A 142 2.64 15.26 -14.76
CA LYS A 142 2.67 15.21 -16.22
C LYS A 142 1.46 14.45 -16.77
N ALA A 143 0.62 15.14 -17.54
CA ALA A 143 -0.48 14.50 -18.27
C ALA A 143 0.01 14.05 -19.64
N LEU A 144 -0.19 12.78 -19.98
CA LEU A 144 0.21 12.24 -21.27
C LEU A 144 -0.84 12.58 -22.34
N PRO A 145 -0.42 13.00 -23.55
CA PRO A 145 -1.32 13.63 -24.53
C PRO A 145 -2.25 12.64 -25.25
N ARG A 146 -1.96 11.34 -25.20
CA ARG A 146 -2.67 10.30 -25.96
C ARG A 146 -3.41 9.35 -25.01
N ASN A 147 -4.63 8.97 -25.39
CA ASN A 147 -5.33 7.86 -24.74
C ASN A 147 -4.54 6.57 -24.92
N MET A 148 -4.34 5.85 -23.83
CA MET A 148 -3.57 4.61 -23.80
C MET A 148 -4.20 3.61 -22.85
N SER A 149 -3.71 2.38 -22.86
CA SER A 149 -4.10 1.34 -21.91
C SER A 149 -3.50 1.58 -20.52
N ARG A 150 -4.09 0.95 -19.48
CA ARG A 150 -3.56 1.00 -18.11
C ARG A 150 -2.11 0.53 -18.03
N SER A 151 -1.77 -0.57 -18.69
CA SER A 151 -0.40 -1.10 -18.73
C SER A 151 0.58 -0.18 -19.45
N GLU A 152 0.15 0.49 -20.52
CA GLU A 152 0.98 1.52 -21.16
C GLU A 152 1.20 2.71 -20.22
N CYS A 153 0.18 3.15 -19.49
CA CYS A 153 0.30 4.22 -18.51
C CYS A 153 1.28 3.85 -17.37
N GLN A 154 1.20 2.62 -16.85
CA GLN A 154 2.14 2.07 -15.87
C GLN A 154 3.58 2.04 -16.42
N GLN A 155 3.77 1.55 -17.65
CA GLN A 155 5.08 1.49 -18.29
C GLN A 155 5.68 2.89 -18.48
N ASN A 156 4.89 3.87 -18.92
CA ASN A 156 5.35 5.26 -19.05
C ASN A 156 5.81 5.87 -17.72
N CYS A 157 5.26 5.43 -16.58
CA CYS A 157 5.76 5.84 -15.27
C CYS A 157 7.13 5.23 -14.96
N LEU A 158 7.30 3.94 -15.24
CA LEU A 158 8.60 3.25 -15.04
C LEU A 158 9.70 3.84 -15.93
N ASP A 159 9.34 4.23 -17.16
CA ASP A 159 10.24 4.80 -18.16
C ASP A 159 10.47 6.32 -17.99
N GLU A 160 9.75 6.99 -17.09
CA GLU A 160 9.86 8.43 -16.89
C GLU A 160 11.23 8.81 -16.32
N THR A 161 11.91 9.75 -16.98
CA THR A 161 13.27 10.19 -16.64
C THR A 161 13.34 11.66 -16.27
N ASP A 162 12.34 12.47 -16.64
CA ASP A 162 12.28 13.90 -16.29
C ASP A 162 12.07 14.09 -14.78
N PHE A 163 11.41 13.12 -14.13
CA PHE A 163 11.21 13.07 -12.70
C PHE A 163 11.02 11.63 -12.24
N ASP A 164 11.17 11.41 -10.94
CA ASP A 164 10.96 10.11 -10.35
C ASP A 164 9.45 9.81 -10.19
N CYS A 165 8.87 9.13 -11.18
CA CYS A 165 7.45 8.79 -11.17
C CYS A 165 7.15 7.70 -10.12
N ARG A 166 6.18 7.99 -9.24
CA ARG A 166 5.80 7.16 -8.10
C ARG A 166 4.37 6.64 -8.18
N SER A 167 3.50 7.31 -8.93
CA SER A 167 2.12 6.86 -9.11
C SER A 167 1.54 7.33 -10.44
N VAL A 168 0.46 6.68 -10.85
CA VAL A 168 -0.30 7.03 -12.05
C VAL A 168 -1.78 7.19 -11.71
N LYS A 169 -2.42 8.13 -12.39
CA LYS A 169 -3.87 8.32 -12.40
C LYS A 169 -4.37 7.95 -13.80
N PHE A 170 -5.28 6.99 -13.85
CA PHE A 170 -5.88 6.54 -15.09
C PHE A 170 -7.37 6.85 -15.12
N ARG A 171 -7.80 7.68 -16.07
CA ARG A 171 -9.20 8.04 -16.25
C ARG A 171 -9.70 7.48 -17.58
N VAL A 172 -10.65 6.54 -17.50
CA VAL A 172 -11.29 5.95 -18.69
C VAL A 172 -11.90 7.06 -19.55
N SER A 173 -11.68 6.97 -20.86
CA SER A 173 -12.09 7.98 -21.84
C SER A 173 -13.53 7.81 -22.34
N SER A 174 -14.06 6.58 -22.35
CA SER A 174 -15.41 6.25 -22.79
C SER A 174 -15.95 5.09 -21.96
N ALA A 175 -17.19 5.21 -21.48
CA ALA A 175 -17.87 4.13 -20.76
C ALA A 175 -18.06 2.87 -21.62
N GLN A 176 -18.04 3.01 -22.95
CA GLN A 176 -18.13 1.88 -23.89
C GLN A 176 -16.76 1.23 -24.16
N ASN A 177 -15.65 1.88 -23.78
CA ASN A 177 -14.31 1.34 -23.93
C ASN A 177 -13.46 1.59 -22.68
N GLU A 178 -13.67 0.75 -21.66
CA GLU A 178 -12.96 0.78 -20.38
C GLU A 178 -11.46 0.46 -20.48
N THR A 179 -10.96 0.09 -21.67
CA THR A 179 -9.57 -0.34 -21.85
C THR A 179 -8.60 0.80 -22.11
N VAL A 180 -9.10 1.98 -22.53
CA VAL A 180 -8.27 3.15 -22.87
C VAL A 180 -8.72 4.42 -22.19
N GLY A 181 -7.75 5.23 -21.76
CA GLY A 181 -7.99 6.39 -20.93
C GLY A 181 -6.85 7.40 -20.95
N LEU A 182 -7.12 8.54 -20.31
CA LEU A 182 -6.13 9.56 -20.04
C LEU A 182 -5.23 9.10 -18.90
N CYS A 183 -3.92 9.24 -19.11
CA CYS A 183 -2.89 8.90 -18.15
C CYS A 183 -2.25 10.17 -17.60
N THR A 184 -2.17 10.27 -16.27
CA THR A 184 -1.41 11.33 -15.59
C THR A 184 -0.39 10.70 -14.66
N LEU A 185 0.86 11.08 -14.84
CA LEU A 185 2.01 10.64 -14.06
C LEU A 185 2.25 11.59 -12.89
N SER A 186 2.77 11.04 -11.80
CA SER A 186 2.96 11.78 -10.57
C SER A 186 4.24 11.39 -9.84
N ASN A 187 4.95 12.38 -9.31
CA ASN A 187 6.22 12.21 -8.59
C ASN A 187 6.10 12.17 -7.06
N LYS A 188 4.90 12.38 -6.49
CA LYS A 188 4.80 12.49 -5.03
C LYS A 188 4.77 11.12 -4.36
N HIS A 189 5.94 10.73 -3.94
CA HIS A 189 6.23 10.05 -2.69
C HIS A 189 7.63 10.55 -2.33
N GLN A 190 7.76 11.35 -1.27
CA GLN A 190 9.07 11.87 -0.90
C GLN A 190 9.83 10.72 -0.21
N ASP A 191 10.99 10.33 -0.75
CA ASP A 191 11.86 9.38 -0.06
C ASP A 191 12.19 9.98 1.32
N ASN A 192 11.83 9.27 2.39
CA ASN A 192 11.75 9.72 3.81
C ASN A 192 10.39 10.25 4.29
N GLU A 193 9.29 9.92 3.60
CA GLU A 193 7.96 10.27 4.09
C GLU A 193 7.61 9.57 5.42
N TYR A 194 8.26 8.46 5.82
CA TYR A 194 7.95 7.72 7.05
C TYR A 194 9.18 7.54 7.95
N CYS A 195 9.06 7.87 9.23
CA CYS A 195 10.16 7.73 10.22
C CYS A 195 9.69 7.27 11.61
N THR A 196 8.42 6.95 11.78
CA THR A 196 7.90 6.43 13.05
C THR A 196 6.73 5.48 12.80
N TYR A 197 6.23 4.88 13.86
CA TYR A 197 5.06 4.00 13.85
C TYR A 197 4.00 4.50 14.82
N GLU A 198 2.74 4.58 14.35
CA GLU A 198 1.56 4.72 15.20
C GLU A 198 1.23 3.36 15.81
N GLU A 199 0.98 3.33 17.11
CA GLU A 199 0.75 2.10 17.88
C GLU A 199 -0.72 1.96 18.29
N TYR A 200 -1.31 0.82 17.96
CA TYR A 200 -2.69 0.47 18.28
C TYR A 200 -2.72 -0.83 19.07
N GLY A 201 -3.01 -0.73 20.37
CA GLY A 201 -3.09 -1.88 21.28
C GLY A 201 -4.39 -2.67 21.16
N ASP A 202 -4.33 -3.95 21.55
CA ASP A 202 -5.44 -4.93 21.55
C ASP A 202 -6.15 -5.10 20.20
N VAL A 203 -5.42 -4.82 19.12
CA VAL A 203 -5.88 -4.97 17.75
C VAL A 203 -4.81 -5.59 16.87
N ALA A 204 -5.25 -6.22 15.78
CA ALA A 204 -4.39 -6.69 14.71
C ALA A 204 -4.93 -6.24 13.36
N PHE A 205 -4.04 -6.07 12.38
CA PHE A 205 -4.45 -5.81 11.01
C PHE A 205 -4.93 -7.11 10.35
N LYS A 206 -6.11 -7.09 9.73
CA LYS A 206 -6.78 -8.28 9.20
C LYS A 206 -5.97 -8.97 8.08
N HIS A 207 -5.36 -8.21 7.17
CA HIS A 207 -4.63 -8.76 6.03
C HIS A 207 -3.20 -9.14 6.37
N LYS A 208 -2.89 -10.44 6.32
CA LYS A 208 -1.58 -10.99 6.72
C LYS A 208 -0.77 -11.35 5.48
N ASP A 209 0.29 -10.60 5.20
CA ASP A 209 1.09 -10.81 3.96
C ASP A 209 2.33 -11.68 4.18
N LEU A 210 3.01 -11.48 5.30
CA LEU A 210 4.15 -12.31 5.71
C LEU A 210 4.12 -12.53 7.20
N ARG A 211 4.30 -13.77 7.64
CA ARG A 211 4.40 -14.12 9.05
C ARG A 211 5.81 -14.60 9.37
N LEU A 212 6.38 -14.02 10.42
CA LEU A 212 7.69 -14.32 10.99
C LEU A 212 7.49 -14.75 12.45
N LEU A 213 8.23 -15.76 12.89
CA LEU A 213 8.10 -16.32 14.24
C LEU A 213 9.27 -15.87 15.12
N ASN A 214 9.02 -15.80 16.43
CA ASN A 214 10.01 -15.49 17.46
C ASN A 214 10.74 -14.16 17.23
N MET A 215 9.99 -13.11 16.91
CA MET A 215 10.53 -11.76 16.72
C MET A 215 10.21 -10.87 17.92
N THR A 216 11.18 -10.04 18.32
CA THR A 216 10.89 -8.87 19.17
C THR A 216 10.21 -7.77 18.34
N LYS A 217 9.70 -6.73 19.02
CA LYS A 217 9.20 -5.52 18.37
C LYS A 217 10.24 -4.93 17.41
N ASP A 218 11.45 -4.67 17.90
CA ASP A 218 12.51 -4.03 17.10
C ASP A 218 12.95 -4.90 15.92
N GLN A 219 13.00 -6.22 16.10
CA GLN A 219 13.30 -7.14 15.00
C GLN A 219 12.18 -7.13 13.94
N CYS A 220 10.92 -7.18 14.37
CA CYS A 220 9.78 -7.13 13.45
C CYS A 220 9.71 -5.80 12.69
N GLN A 221 9.96 -4.70 13.39
CA GLN A 221 10.08 -3.37 12.79
C GLN A 221 11.18 -3.33 11.74
N HIS A 222 12.40 -3.75 12.11
CA HIS A 222 13.52 -3.80 11.18
C HIS A 222 13.21 -4.64 9.94
N GLN A 223 12.54 -5.79 10.11
CA GLN A 223 12.09 -6.60 8.99
C GLN A 223 11.13 -5.82 8.08
N CYS A 224 10.16 -5.09 8.64
CA CYS A 224 9.26 -4.22 7.85
C CYS A 224 10.00 -3.09 7.11
N GLU A 225 11.10 -2.59 7.65
CA GLU A 225 11.90 -1.52 7.01
C GLU A 225 12.70 -2.04 5.83
N VAL A 226 13.30 -3.22 5.96
CA VAL A 226 14.21 -3.78 4.95
C VAL A 226 13.51 -4.72 3.95
N TYR A 227 12.25 -5.09 4.18
CA TYR A 227 11.56 -6.06 3.34
C TYR A 227 11.37 -5.54 1.90
N GLN A 228 11.93 -6.29 0.94
CA GLN A 228 11.96 -5.84 -0.47
C GLN A 228 10.81 -6.38 -1.30
N ALA A 229 10.17 -7.50 -0.91
CA ALA A 229 9.20 -8.16 -1.77
C ALA A 229 7.87 -7.37 -1.89
N PHE A 230 7.56 -6.49 -0.95
CA PHE A 230 6.47 -5.51 -1.07
C PHE A 230 6.79 -4.26 -0.25
N ASN A 231 5.98 -3.21 -0.37
CA ASN A 231 6.09 -2.03 0.49
C ASN A 231 5.41 -2.32 1.83
N CYS A 232 6.18 -2.65 2.86
CA CYS A 232 5.61 -2.88 4.18
C CYS A 232 5.14 -1.54 4.76
N ARG A 233 3.84 -1.44 5.05
CA ARG A 233 3.18 -0.24 5.58
C ARG A 233 2.91 -0.32 7.08
N GLY A 234 3.03 -1.51 7.67
CA GLY A 234 2.88 -1.74 9.09
C GLY A 234 3.17 -3.18 9.46
N PHE A 235 3.20 -3.47 10.75
CA PHE A 235 3.33 -4.83 11.27
C PHE A 235 2.47 -5.04 12.51
N SER A 236 1.98 -6.26 12.72
CA SER A 236 1.33 -6.68 13.96
C SER A 236 2.25 -7.59 14.75
N LEU A 237 2.30 -7.40 16.06
CA LEU A 237 2.99 -8.26 17.01
C LEU A 237 1.97 -8.87 17.97
N ASP A 238 1.98 -10.19 18.07
CA ASP A 238 1.19 -10.95 19.05
C ASP A 238 2.02 -11.24 20.31
N SER A 239 1.36 -11.45 21.45
CA SER A 239 1.92 -11.90 22.74
C SER A 239 2.84 -13.12 22.61
N GLY A 240 2.61 -13.97 21.58
CA GLY A 240 3.44 -15.12 21.25
C GLY A 240 4.67 -14.85 20.37
N LYS A 241 5.13 -13.59 20.25
CA LYS A 241 6.24 -13.17 19.34
C LYS A 241 6.01 -13.53 17.88
N LYS A 242 4.76 -13.59 17.45
CA LYS A 242 4.39 -13.71 16.03
C LYS A 242 4.38 -12.30 15.45
N CYS A 243 5.27 -12.07 14.50
CA CYS A 243 5.37 -10.84 13.74
C CYS A 243 4.66 -11.05 12.39
N ILE A 244 3.74 -10.16 12.04
CA ILE A 244 3.06 -10.18 10.75
C ILE A 244 3.36 -8.87 10.06
N LEU A 245 3.92 -8.91 8.86
CA LEU A 245 4.12 -7.73 8.02
C LEU A 245 2.91 -7.51 7.12
N HIS A 246 2.54 -6.25 6.94
CA HIS A 246 1.37 -5.83 6.18
C HIS A 246 1.78 -4.93 5.02
N SER A 247 1.26 -5.23 3.82
CA SER A 247 1.43 -4.41 2.62
C SER A 247 0.41 -3.29 2.49
N GLU A 248 -0.63 -3.32 3.30
CA GLU A 248 -1.74 -2.35 3.34
C GLU A 248 -1.77 -1.65 4.70
N ASP A 249 -2.50 -0.53 4.78
CA ASP A 249 -2.68 0.27 5.98
C ASP A 249 -4.14 0.73 6.14
N THR A 250 -4.45 1.35 7.27
CA THR A 250 -5.77 1.90 7.56
C THR A 250 -6.11 3.11 6.69
N LYS A 251 -5.12 3.75 6.07
CA LYS A 251 -5.31 4.88 5.15
C LYS A 251 -5.87 4.39 3.81
N LEU A 252 -5.48 3.20 3.37
CA LEU A 252 -5.95 2.54 2.16
C LEU A 252 -7.30 1.82 2.36
N ARG A 253 -7.47 1.11 3.48
CA ARG A 253 -8.66 0.24 3.73
C ARG A 253 -9.69 0.83 4.67
N GLY A 254 -9.37 1.94 5.34
CA GLY A 254 -10.16 2.48 6.44
C GLY A 254 -9.96 1.70 7.76
N PRO A 255 -10.47 2.21 8.88
CA PRO A 255 -10.21 1.66 10.21
C PRO A 255 -10.85 0.30 10.48
N ARG A 256 -11.88 -0.10 9.70
CA ARG A 256 -12.58 -1.39 9.87
C ARG A 256 -11.73 -2.61 9.54
N ILE A 257 -10.55 -2.41 8.95
CA ILE A 257 -9.57 -3.48 8.69
C ILE A 257 -8.85 -3.93 9.96
N LEU A 258 -8.93 -3.14 11.04
CA LEU A 258 -8.42 -3.53 12.34
C LEU A 258 -9.44 -4.41 13.05
N VAL A 259 -8.99 -5.55 13.55
CA VAL A 259 -9.81 -6.51 14.30
C VAL A 259 -9.35 -6.55 15.75
N SER A 260 -10.30 -6.65 16.68
CA SER A 260 -9.99 -6.81 18.09
C SER A 260 -9.24 -8.13 18.30
N LYS A 261 -8.07 -8.05 18.94
CA LYS A 261 -7.23 -9.19 19.27
C LYS A 261 -6.45 -8.85 20.54
N GLN A 262 -6.96 -9.32 21.67
CA GLN A 262 -6.36 -9.05 22.98
C GLN A 262 -4.89 -9.48 23.03
N GLY A 263 -4.02 -8.60 23.54
CA GLY A 263 -2.58 -8.86 23.63
C GLY A 263 -1.82 -8.80 22.29
N ALA A 264 -2.48 -8.40 21.21
CA ALA A 264 -1.81 -8.03 19.97
C ALA A 264 -1.64 -6.50 19.89
N THR A 265 -0.66 -6.06 19.13
CA THR A 265 -0.43 -4.64 18.86
C THR A 265 -0.12 -4.44 17.39
N TYR A 266 -0.82 -3.51 16.75
CA TYR A 266 -0.57 -3.11 15.38
C TYR A 266 0.24 -1.81 15.35
N TYR A 267 1.28 -1.82 14.53
CA TYR A 267 2.21 -0.72 14.32
C TYR A 267 2.10 -0.27 12.87
N GLU A 268 1.60 0.93 12.63
CA GLU A 268 1.42 1.50 11.28
C GLU A 268 2.48 2.54 10.99
N LYS A 269 3.14 2.49 9.83
CA LYS A 269 4.12 3.53 9.45
C LYS A 269 3.42 4.88 9.39
N ALA A 270 3.97 5.84 10.13
CA ALA A 270 3.46 7.20 10.21
C ALA A 270 4.38 8.17 9.48
N ARG A 271 3.79 9.21 8.89
CA ARG A 271 4.55 10.19 8.12
C ARG A 271 5.50 10.97 9.03
N CYS A 272 6.68 11.32 8.53
CA CYS A 272 7.53 12.30 9.15
C CYS A 272 6.83 13.65 9.20
N LEU A 273 6.83 14.23 10.38
CA LEU A 273 6.47 15.61 10.57
C LEU A 273 7.74 16.44 10.39
N ASN A 274 7.63 17.56 9.68
CA ASN A 274 8.72 18.54 9.56
C ASN A 274 8.89 19.28 10.90
N ILE A 275 9.54 18.60 11.85
CA ILE A 275 9.79 19.06 13.21
C ILE A 275 11.28 19.32 13.38
N THR A 276 11.61 20.47 13.97
CA THR A 276 12.96 20.79 14.45
C THR A 276 12.92 21.07 15.94
N VAL A 277 13.92 20.57 16.65
CA VAL A 277 14.09 20.79 18.09
C VAL A 277 15.39 21.55 18.30
N SER A 278 15.34 22.61 19.10
CA SER A 278 16.51 23.40 19.48
C SER A 278 16.50 23.59 20.99
N CYS A 279 17.63 23.30 21.64
CA CYS A 279 17.78 23.39 23.08
C CYS A 279 18.78 24.50 23.43
N THR A 280 18.45 25.29 24.45
CA THR A 280 19.36 26.20 25.14
C THR A 280 19.49 25.76 26.60
N GLU A 281 20.29 26.47 27.40
CA GLU A 281 20.43 26.18 28.83
C GLU A 281 19.11 26.27 29.61
N SER A 282 18.12 27.03 29.12
CA SER A 282 16.86 27.28 29.84
C SER A 282 15.60 26.88 29.08
N TYR A 283 15.69 26.64 27.77
CA TYR A 283 14.51 26.38 26.94
C TYR A 283 14.73 25.25 25.94
N MET A 284 13.68 24.47 25.73
CA MET A 284 13.51 23.62 24.56
C MET A 284 12.50 24.28 23.62
N THR A 285 12.88 24.53 22.37
CA THR A 285 12.00 25.10 21.35
C THR A 285 11.78 24.07 20.25
N ILE A 286 10.53 23.66 20.10
CA ILE A 286 10.05 22.70 19.10
C ILE A 286 9.31 23.50 18.03
N ARG A 287 9.70 23.34 16.78
CA ARG A 287 9.06 24.01 15.64
C ARG A 287 8.54 22.96 14.69
N TYR A 288 7.27 23.07 14.31
CA TYR A 288 6.61 22.20 13.35
C TYR A 288 6.09 23.04 12.18
N GLN A 289 6.42 22.65 10.95
CA GLN A 289 5.87 23.28 9.75
C GLN A 289 4.93 22.29 9.01
N PRO A 290 3.60 22.47 9.10
CA PRO A 290 2.66 21.57 8.46
C PRO A 290 2.75 21.63 6.93
N GLU A 291 2.83 20.47 6.28
CA GLU A 291 2.76 20.37 4.81
C GLU A 291 1.32 20.32 4.30
N THR A 292 0.37 19.99 5.17
CA THR A 292 -1.07 19.96 4.92
C THR A 292 -1.78 20.96 5.81
N ASN A 293 -3.07 21.22 5.55
CA ASN A 293 -3.87 22.05 6.44
C ASN A 293 -3.92 21.41 7.83
N PHE A 294 -3.26 22.04 8.80
CA PHE A 294 -3.25 21.61 10.19
C PHE A 294 -4.28 22.41 10.98
N HIS A 295 -4.98 21.73 11.89
CA HIS A 295 -5.85 22.35 12.88
C HIS A 295 -5.80 21.50 14.14
N GLY A 296 -4.89 21.83 15.06
CA GLY A 296 -4.62 20.97 16.20
C GLY A 296 -3.65 21.57 17.21
N LYS A 297 -3.23 20.74 18.17
CA LYS A 297 -2.26 21.09 19.20
C LYS A 297 -0.92 20.40 18.93
N LEU A 298 0.18 21.11 19.09
CA LEU A 298 1.51 20.54 19.34
C LEU A 298 1.74 20.58 20.85
N TYR A 299 2.04 19.44 21.47
CA TYR A 299 2.11 19.32 22.93
C TYR A 299 3.10 18.23 23.37
N MET A 300 3.56 18.33 24.61
CA MET A 300 4.36 17.26 25.24
C MET A 300 3.47 16.06 25.59
N HIS A 301 3.93 14.84 25.29
CA HIS A 301 3.17 13.62 25.55
C HIS A 301 2.65 13.57 27.00
N GLY A 302 1.38 13.20 27.18
CA GLY A 302 0.70 13.21 28.48
C GLY A 302 0.32 14.59 29.04
N ASN A 303 0.65 15.70 28.36
CA ASN A 303 0.48 17.07 28.88
C ASN A 303 -0.37 17.97 27.94
N SER A 304 -1.32 17.42 27.17
CA SER A 304 -2.16 18.16 26.20
C SER A 304 -3.09 19.20 26.83
N GLU A 305 -3.38 19.06 28.13
CA GLU A 305 -4.28 19.92 28.88
C GLU A 305 -3.56 21.06 29.62
N ASN A 306 -2.25 20.96 29.81
CA ASN A 306 -1.47 22.00 30.46
C ASN A 306 -1.10 23.10 29.45
N LYS A 307 -1.59 24.32 29.67
CA LYS A 307 -1.42 25.47 28.77
C LYS A 307 0.03 25.85 28.52
N GLU A 308 0.94 25.58 29.45
CA GLU A 308 2.37 25.83 29.28
C GLU A 308 3.06 24.75 28.43
N CYS A 309 2.39 23.63 28.19
CA CYS A 309 2.96 22.46 27.53
C CYS A 309 2.38 22.21 26.13
N PHE A 310 1.50 23.09 25.64
CA PHE A 310 0.96 23.00 24.28
C PHE A 310 0.86 24.35 23.58
N VAL A 311 0.83 24.28 22.25
CA VAL A 311 0.48 25.40 21.37
C VAL A 311 -0.55 24.92 20.35
N VAL A 312 -1.52 25.77 20.02
CA VAL A 312 -2.49 25.51 18.96
C VAL A 312 -1.93 26.06 17.66
N GLY A 313 -1.94 25.25 16.61
CA GLY A 313 -1.55 25.66 15.26
C GLY A 313 -2.72 25.53 14.29
N GLN A 314 -2.74 26.43 13.31
CA GLN A 314 -3.70 26.41 12.22
C GLN A 314 -3.04 26.80 10.89
N GLY A 315 -3.45 26.13 9.82
CA GLY A 315 -3.06 26.46 8.45
C GLY A 315 -2.02 25.49 7.87
N LYS A 316 -1.52 25.85 6.70
CA LYS A 316 -0.56 25.08 5.92
C LYS A 316 0.69 25.92 5.72
N PHE A 317 1.86 25.31 5.91
CA PHE A 317 3.17 25.97 5.88
C PHE A 317 3.38 27.08 6.91
N THR A 318 2.44 27.27 7.84
CA THR A 318 2.58 28.18 8.97
C THR A 318 3.36 27.50 10.08
N MET A 319 4.51 28.07 10.46
CA MET A 319 5.35 27.53 11.53
C MET A 319 4.61 27.56 12.87
N VAL A 320 4.44 26.40 13.49
CA VAL A 320 3.90 26.23 14.85
C VAL A 320 5.08 26.07 15.79
N THR A 321 5.22 26.94 16.79
CA THR A 321 6.37 26.93 17.71
C THR A 321 5.90 26.70 19.14
N LEU A 322 6.33 25.61 19.75
CA LEU A 322 6.19 25.33 21.17
C LEU A 322 7.51 25.64 21.87
N LYS A 323 7.49 26.55 22.84
CA LYS A 323 8.66 26.91 23.63
C LYS A 323 8.41 26.50 25.08
N LEU A 324 9.22 25.57 25.56
CA LEU A 324 9.12 24.98 26.90
C LEU A 324 10.32 25.41 27.73
N GLN A 325 10.09 25.84 28.96
CA GLN A 325 11.17 26.08 29.91
C GLN A 325 11.69 24.74 30.44
N LEU A 326 13.00 24.60 30.62
CA LEU A 326 13.64 23.39 31.15
C LEU A 326 13.49 23.32 32.69
N LEU A 327 12.25 23.28 33.16
CA LEU A 327 11.90 23.13 34.58
C LEU A 327 11.63 21.66 34.89
N THR A 328 12.30 21.11 35.90
CA THR A 328 12.11 19.72 36.30
C THR A 328 10.69 19.50 36.79
N ASN A 329 10.07 18.40 36.36
CA ASN A 329 8.69 18.00 36.62
C ASN A 329 7.61 18.86 35.92
N GLU A 330 7.98 19.83 35.10
CA GLU A 330 7.02 20.54 34.24
C GLU A 330 7.01 19.93 32.84
N CYS A 331 5.83 19.81 32.25
CA CYS A 331 5.64 19.26 30.89
C CYS A 331 6.31 17.89 30.64
N GLY A 332 6.50 17.08 31.70
CA GLY A 332 7.19 15.79 31.63
C GLY A 332 8.72 15.88 31.52
N ILE A 333 9.32 17.06 31.74
CA ILE A 333 10.76 17.26 31.69
C ILE A 333 11.40 16.68 32.96
N VAL A 334 12.28 15.70 32.77
CA VAL A 334 13.04 15.05 33.84
C VAL A 334 14.52 15.38 33.72
N LYS A 335 15.20 15.47 34.86
CA LYS A 335 16.65 15.65 34.89
C LYS A 335 17.32 14.35 34.42
N ALA A 336 18.27 14.47 33.50
CA ALA A 336 19.10 13.33 33.12
C ALA A 336 20.12 13.06 34.23
N ASP A 337 20.02 11.91 34.89
CA ASP A 337 21.06 11.43 35.78
C ASP A 337 22.17 10.79 34.94
N SER A 338 23.41 11.25 35.12
CA SER A 338 24.56 10.61 34.48
C SER A 338 24.73 9.21 35.07
N PRO A 339 25.00 8.17 34.25
CA PRO A 339 25.40 6.89 34.79
C PRO A 339 26.66 7.12 35.62
N THR A 340 26.55 6.88 36.93
CA THR A 340 27.65 7.03 37.88
C THR A 340 28.87 6.27 37.37
N SER A 341 30.01 6.95 37.35
CA SER A 341 31.31 6.45 36.88
C SER A 341 31.80 5.26 37.69
#